data_AF-A0A1Q6LKH9-F1
#
_entry.id   AF-A0A1Q6LKH9-F1
#
_cell.length_a   1.000
_cell.length_b   1.000
_cell.length_c   1.000
_cell.angle_alpha   90.00
_cell.angle_beta   90.00
_cell.angle_gamma   90.00
#
_symmetry.space_group_name_H-M   'P 1'
#
loop_
_entity.id
_entity.type
_entity.pdbx_description
1 polymer ?
#
loop_
_entity_poly.entity_id
_entity_poly.type
_entity_poly.pdbx_seq_one_letter_code
_entity_poly.pdbx_strand_id
1 'polypeptide(L)'
;MNKAIYKKIKENDIIILARHIGPDPDALGSTIGLKDIIKATFPKKEVYTIGAAASKFKYIGTVDKVSEDIFPKALLIVLDTPDLKRIDGVKDISVFKDVIKIDHHPVVDEFGSISLVKEVSSASELVIDLCYNTRLKMTKYAAERLFMGLVSDTNRFLFYYTSPKTMSLVSKLINDTKIDFTSLYDDLYRRPLSEIRLQGYMYQNIIVTDNGLGYLKLSDEVINFNNIDEVLVWVTFSEDIKMNQIRVNARSRGPEINKILERYNGGGHKFAAGARIKTFDEIEHIIKDFDVNQIVNTMLVNIQSQWHIDFSNDNELRDYLLLHLIPLEVRSRYNVVLRNPLIDKIKQQNILAYQLAVAACSHLVDYHGNNLSDEEIGYIALHLELALLRKKIKDK
;
A
#
# COMPACT_ATOMS: atom_id res chain seq x y z
N MET A 1 -27.55 -6.91 7.42
CA MET A 1 -27.15 -5.80 6.54
C MET A 1 -27.76 -5.87 5.14
N ASN A 2 -27.48 -6.89 4.32
CA ASN A 2 -27.91 -6.96 2.90
C ASN A 2 -29.42 -6.69 2.68
N LYS A 3 -30.30 -7.26 3.50
CA LYS A 3 -31.76 -7.00 3.43
C LYS A 3 -32.14 -5.53 3.70
N ALA A 4 -31.41 -4.85 4.58
CA ALA A 4 -31.65 -3.44 4.90
C ALA A 4 -31.19 -2.53 3.75
N ILE A 5 -30.04 -2.81 3.15
CA ILE A 5 -29.56 -2.12 1.94
C ILE A 5 -30.56 -2.30 0.80
N TYR A 6 -31.00 -3.54 0.54
CA TYR A 6 -32.03 -3.82 -0.47
C TYR A 6 -33.33 -3.06 -0.22
N LYS A 7 -33.77 -2.97 1.04
CA LYS A 7 -34.97 -2.21 1.42
C LYS A 7 -34.80 -0.72 1.06
N LYS A 8 -33.67 -0.10 1.43
CA LYS A 8 -33.38 1.30 1.08
C LYS A 8 -33.31 1.53 -0.43
N ILE A 9 -32.68 0.63 -1.18
CA ILE A 9 -32.67 0.68 -2.66
C ILE A 9 -34.09 0.62 -3.22
N LYS A 10 -34.94 -0.26 -2.67
CA LYS A 10 -36.32 -0.41 -3.13
C LYS A 10 -37.15 0.87 -2.86
N GLU A 11 -36.95 1.50 -1.71
CA GLU A 11 -37.71 2.67 -1.23
C GLU A 11 -37.33 4.00 -1.90
N ASN A 12 -36.15 4.11 -2.52
CA ASN A 12 -35.67 5.36 -3.12
C ASN A 12 -35.69 5.30 -4.64
N ASP A 13 -36.30 6.28 -5.30
CA ASP A 13 -36.45 6.30 -6.76
C ASP A 13 -35.25 6.92 -7.49
N ILE A 14 -34.53 7.81 -6.82
CA ILE A 14 -33.28 8.41 -7.29
C ILE A 14 -32.16 7.84 -6.44
N ILE A 15 -31.17 7.22 -7.08
CA ILE A 15 -30.01 6.62 -6.44
C ILE A 15 -28.76 7.14 -7.13
N ILE A 16 -27.81 7.63 -6.33
CA ILE A 16 -26.50 8.08 -6.80
C ILE A 16 -25.45 7.18 -6.17
N LEU A 17 -24.55 6.66 -7.00
CA LEU A 17 -23.42 5.84 -6.59
C LEU A 17 -22.13 6.64 -6.73
N ALA A 18 -21.32 6.62 -5.68
CA ALA A 18 -20.01 7.27 -5.63
C ALA A 18 -18.93 6.29 -5.15
N ARG A 19 -17.68 6.66 -5.38
CA ARG A 19 -16.47 5.89 -5.04
C ARG A 19 -15.33 6.83 -4.70
N HIS A 20 -14.14 6.30 -4.44
CA HIS A 20 -12.99 7.11 -4.09
C HIS A 20 -12.41 7.89 -5.29
N ILE A 21 -11.70 8.98 -5.01
CA ILE A 21 -10.91 9.75 -5.98
C ILE A 21 -9.77 8.91 -6.58
N GLY A 22 -9.51 9.09 -7.88
CA GLY A 22 -8.55 8.27 -8.62
C GLY A 22 -8.96 6.79 -8.64
N PRO A 23 -10.18 6.48 -9.12
CA PRO A 23 -10.78 5.15 -8.94
C PRO A 23 -9.99 4.09 -9.71
N ASP A 24 -9.85 2.93 -9.07
CA ASP A 24 -9.30 1.73 -9.67
C ASP A 24 -10.41 0.83 -10.25
N PRO A 25 -10.08 -0.36 -10.80
CA PRO A 25 -11.11 -1.26 -11.32
C PRO A 25 -12.12 -1.77 -10.28
N ASP A 26 -11.80 -1.88 -8.99
CA ASP A 26 -12.76 -2.34 -7.99
C ASP A 26 -13.76 -1.25 -7.65
N ALA A 27 -13.28 -0.02 -7.48
CA ALA A 27 -14.11 1.16 -7.31
C ALA A 27 -15.11 1.34 -8.47
N LEU A 28 -14.66 1.16 -9.71
CA LEU A 28 -15.52 1.25 -10.90
C LEU A 28 -16.41 0.01 -11.08
N GLY A 29 -15.85 -1.18 -10.84
CA GLY A 29 -16.55 -2.46 -10.97
C GLY A 29 -17.72 -2.55 -10.00
N SER A 30 -17.49 -2.18 -8.74
CA SER A 30 -18.50 -2.19 -7.68
C SER A 30 -19.58 -1.15 -7.92
N THR A 31 -19.23 0.10 -8.24
CA THR A 31 -20.21 1.18 -8.51
C THR A 31 -21.04 0.95 -9.76
N ILE A 32 -20.41 0.69 -10.91
CA ILE A 32 -21.13 0.53 -12.18
C ILE A 32 -21.87 -0.82 -12.20
N GLY A 33 -21.27 -1.87 -11.63
CA GLY A 33 -21.93 -3.16 -11.43
C GLY A 33 -23.21 -3.04 -10.60
N LEU A 34 -23.16 -2.32 -9.47
CA LEU A 34 -24.37 -2.10 -8.65
C LEU A 34 -25.40 -1.23 -9.39
N LYS A 35 -24.99 -0.20 -10.14
CA LYS A 35 -25.89 0.58 -10.99
C LYS A 35 -26.70 -0.32 -11.93
N ASP A 36 -26.03 -1.22 -12.63
CA ASP A 36 -26.69 -2.12 -13.59
C ASP A 36 -27.60 -3.15 -12.93
N ILE A 37 -27.18 -3.69 -11.78
CA ILE A 37 -28.02 -4.57 -10.96
C ILE A 37 -29.31 -3.86 -10.53
N ILE A 38 -29.20 -2.62 -10.05
CA ILE A 38 -30.36 -1.84 -9.61
C ILE A 38 -31.27 -1.56 -10.80
N LYS A 39 -30.73 -1.11 -11.95
CA LYS A 39 -31.54 -0.83 -13.16
C LYS A 39 -32.21 -2.07 -13.72
N ALA A 40 -31.55 -3.22 -13.69
CA ALA A 40 -32.13 -4.49 -14.12
C ALA A 40 -33.27 -4.97 -13.18
N THR A 41 -33.15 -4.66 -11.89
CA THR A 41 -34.16 -5.02 -10.89
C THR A 41 -35.34 -4.05 -10.90
N PHE A 42 -35.06 -2.75 -11.04
CA PHE A 42 -36.01 -1.65 -10.95
C PHE A 42 -35.88 -0.70 -12.16
N PRO A 43 -36.39 -1.06 -13.36
CA PRO A 43 -36.14 -0.30 -14.59
C PRO A 43 -36.66 1.14 -14.62
N LYS A 44 -37.57 1.50 -13.71
CA LYS A 44 -38.15 2.85 -13.60
C LYS A 44 -37.37 3.79 -12.70
N LYS A 45 -36.37 3.30 -11.96
CA LYS A 45 -35.57 4.12 -11.05
C LYS A 45 -34.51 4.89 -11.82
N GLU A 46 -34.21 6.09 -11.35
CA GLU A 46 -33.11 6.90 -11.83
C GLU A 46 -31.86 6.52 -11.03
N VAL A 47 -30.85 5.97 -11.71
CA VAL A 47 -29.65 5.45 -11.07
C VAL A 47 -28.42 6.01 -11.78
N TYR A 48 -27.65 6.79 -11.05
CA TYR A 48 -26.49 7.52 -11.57
C TYR A 48 -25.21 7.12 -10.85
N THR A 49 -24.09 7.22 -11.55
CA THR A 49 -22.73 7.09 -11.02
C THR A 49 -22.04 8.42 -11.22
N ILE A 50 -21.48 9.03 -10.17
CA ILE A 50 -20.85 10.37 -10.24
C ILE A 50 -19.34 10.31 -10.03
N GLY A 51 -18.68 11.45 -10.24
CA GLY A 51 -17.26 11.69 -10.01
C GLY A 51 -16.44 11.92 -11.29
N ALA A 52 -15.11 11.92 -11.16
CA ALA A 52 -14.19 12.10 -12.28
C ALA A 52 -14.16 10.88 -13.22
N ALA A 53 -14.09 11.13 -14.53
CA ALA A 53 -13.94 10.07 -15.51
C ALA A 53 -12.54 9.42 -15.42
N ALA A 54 -12.49 8.08 -15.49
CA ALA A 54 -11.25 7.31 -15.48
C ALA A 54 -10.93 6.79 -16.88
N SER A 55 -10.26 7.59 -17.71
CA SER A 55 -9.98 7.26 -19.11
C SER A 55 -9.27 5.92 -19.30
N LYS A 56 -8.38 5.54 -18.36
CA LYS A 56 -7.66 4.25 -18.37
C LYS A 56 -8.59 3.03 -18.26
N PHE A 57 -9.73 3.19 -17.58
CA PHE A 57 -10.65 2.09 -17.25
C PHE A 57 -12.01 2.25 -17.92
N LYS A 58 -12.07 3.01 -19.03
CA LYS A 58 -13.32 3.30 -19.76
C LYS A 58 -14.07 2.05 -20.21
N TYR A 59 -13.37 0.92 -20.40
CA TYR A 59 -13.97 -0.38 -20.73
C TYR A 59 -14.85 -0.95 -19.61
N ILE A 60 -14.60 -0.61 -18.34
CA ILE A 60 -15.48 -0.97 -17.21
C ILE A 60 -16.75 -0.12 -17.26
N GLY A 61 -16.61 1.16 -17.63
CA GLY A 61 -17.73 2.03 -17.94
C GLY A 61 -17.43 3.50 -17.69
N THR A 62 -18.47 4.32 -17.77
CA THR A 62 -18.38 5.77 -17.63
C THR A 62 -19.34 6.27 -16.56
N VAL A 63 -18.96 7.38 -15.92
CA VAL A 63 -19.79 8.13 -15.00
C VAL A 63 -20.81 9.01 -15.75
N ASP A 64 -21.89 9.35 -15.07
CA ASP A 64 -22.92 10.27 -15.55
C ASP A 64 -22.60 11.69 -15.10
N LYS A 65 -23.11 12.67 -15.86
CA LYS A 65 -23.16 14.07 -15.42
C LYS A 65 -24.54 14.32 -14.84
N VAL A 66 -24.56 14.76 -13.59
CA VAL A 66 -25.80 14.94 -12.84
C VAL A 66 -25.74 16.29 -12.15
N SER A 67 -26.87 17.00 -12.13
CA SER A 67 -26.97 18.30 -11.46
C SER A 67 -27.21 18.09 -9.96
N GLU A 68 -26.61 18.94 -9.13
CA GLU A 68 -26.64 18.78 -7.66
C GLU A 68 -28.05 19.00 -7.07
N ASP A 69 -28.98 19.59 -7.82
CA ASP A 69 -30.38 19.81 -7.40
C ASP A 69 -31.15 18.51 -7.10
N ILE A 70 -30.69 17.37 -7.62
CA ILE A 70 -31.30 16.07 -7.33
C ILE A 70 -30.75 15.42 -6.06
N PHE A 71 -29.60 15.88 -5.52
CA PHE A 71 -28.94 15.25 -4.36
C PHE A 71 -29.86 15.16 -3.13
N PRO A 72 -30.63 16.21 -2.76
CA PRO A 72 -31.55 16.16 -1.62
C PRO A 72 -32.66 15.12 -1.71
N LYS A 73 -32.92 14.58 -2.91
CA LYS A 73 -33.93 13.55 -3.16
C LYS A 73 -33.32 12.15 -3.30
N ALA A 74 -32.00 12.07 -3.47
CA ALA A 74 -31.30 10.84 -3.82
C ALA A 74 -30.81 10.07 -2.60
N LEU A 75 -30.86 8.74 -2.69
CA LEU A 75 -30.06 7.86 -1.85
C LEU A 75 -28.63 7.82 -2.41
N LEU A 76 -27.64 8.22 -1.60
CA LEU A 76 -26.24 8.04 -1.93
C LEU A 76 -25.76 6.65 -1.48
N ILE A 77 -25.11 5.91 -2.37
CA ILE A 77 -24.40 4.69 -2.03
C ILE A 77 -22.92 4.90 -2.36
N VAL A 78 -22.10 4.98 -1.31
CA VAL A 78 -20.64 5.13 -1.42
C VAL A 78 -20.03 3.73 -1.37
N LEU A 79 -19.29 3.37 -2.41
CA LEU A 79 -18.60 2.10 -2.51
C LEU A 79 -17.09 2.30 -2.47
N ASP A 80 -16.39 1.37 -1.85
CA ASP A 80 -14.92 1.30 -1.91
C ASP A 80 -14.25 2.62 -1.48
N THR A 81 -14.65 3.15 -0.33
CA THR A 81 -14.15 4.45 0.13
C THR A 81 -14.13 4.50 1.66
N PRO A 82 -12.95 4.38 2.29
CA PRO A 82 -12.87 4.35 3.75
C PRO A 82 -13.08 5.72 4.41
N ASP A 83 -12.67 6.80 3.76
CA ASP A 83 -12.73 8.18 4.29
C ASP A 83 -13.69 9.08 3.49
N LEU A 84 -14.31 10.04 4.18
CA LEU A 84 -15.28 10.96 3.57
C LEU A 84 -14.65 11.93 2.55
N LYS A 85 -13.42 12.38 2.81
CA LYS A 85 -12.69 13.36 1.98
C LYS A 85 -12.31 12.79 0.61
N ARG A 86 -12.27 11.47 0.48
CA ARG A 86 -11.94 10.75 -0.74
C ARG A 86 -13.15 10.44 -1.60
N ILE A 87 -14.38 10.71 -1.16
CA ILE A 87 -15.57 10.48 -2.00
C ILE A 87 -15.52 11.42 -3.21
N ASP A 88 -15.41 10.84 -4.39
CA ASP A 88 -15.26 11.59 -5.63
C ASP A 88 -16.62 12.09 -6.14
N GLY A 89 -16.67 13.39 -6.42
CA GLY A 89 -17.88 14.09 -6.84
C GLY A 89 -18.81 14.49 -5.70
N VAL A 90 -18.46 14.24 -4.43
CA VAL A 90 -19.29 14.61 -3.27
C VAL A 90 -18.46 15.38 -2.25
N LYS A 91 -18.82 16.64 -2.00
CA LYS A 91 -18.16 17.48 -0.98
C LYS A 91 -18.78 17.33 0.41
N ASP A 92 -20.09 17.16 0.46
CA ASP A 92 -20.87 17.04 1.68
C ASP A 92 -21.92 15.96 1.47
N ILE A 93 -21.89 14.92 2.31
CA ILE A 93 -22.84 13.81 2.23
C ILE A 93 -24.19 14.16 2.88
N SER A 94 -24.25 15.22 3.70
CA SER A 94 -25.47 15.63 4.41
C SER A 94 -26.55 16.21 3.50
N VAL A 95 -26.17 16.63 2.29
CA VAL A 95 -27.10 17.12 1.27
C VAL A 95 -27.93 16.01 0.62
N PHE A 96 -27.62 14.74 0.88
CA PHE A 96 -28.36 13.60 0.34
C PHE A 96 -29.48 13.19 1.29
N LYS A 97 -30.56 12.63 0.73
CA LYS A 97 -31.71 12.15 1.51
C LYS A 97 -31.30 11.10 2.55
N ASP A 98 -30.40 10.21 2.14
CA ASP A 98 -29.86 9.13 2.96
C ASP A 98 -28.55 8.61 2.33
N VAL A 99 -27.70 7.99 3.12
CA VAL A 99 -26.36 7.55 2.70
C VAL A 99 -26.10 6.11 3.16
N ILE A 100 -25.56 5.29 2.27
CA ILE A 100 -25.11 3.92 2.56
C ILE A 100 -23.63 3.82 2.22
N LYS A 101 -22.84 3.19 3.10
CA LYS A 101 -21.44 2.81 2.86
C LYS A 101 -21.34 1.31 2.60
N ILE A 102 -20.60 0.92 1.56
CA ILE A 102 -20.23 -0.48 1.27
C ILE A 102 -18.73 -0.51 0.99
N ASP A 103 -17.93 -1.08 1.91
CA ASP A 103 -16.47 -0.98 1.82
C ASP A 103 -15.80 -2.23 2.41
N HIS A 104 -14.56 -2.51 1.99
CA HIS A 104 -13.78 -3.64 2.47
C HIS A 104 -12.49 -3.25 3.21
N HIS A 105 -12.14 -1.96 3.17
CA HIS A 105 -11.02 -1.39 3.89
C HIS A 105 -11.24 -1.38 5.42
N PRO A 106 -10.15 -1.26 6.22
CA PRO A 106 -10.27 -0.89 7.63
C PRO A 106 -11.09 0.38 7.80
N VAL A 107 -11.93 0.40 8.83
CA VAL A 107 -12.80 1.56 9.11
C VAL A 107 -11.94 2.77 9.48
N VAL A 108 -12.00 3.82 8.65
CA VAL A 108 -11.42 5.14 8.93
C VAL A 108 -12.53 6.07 9.42
N ASP A 109 -13.51 6.35 8.55
CA ASP A 109 -14.70 7.13 8.92
C ASP A 109 -15.94 6.23 8.96
N GLU A 110 -16.71 6.30 10.06
CA GLU A 110 -18.07 5.75 10.11
C GLU A 110 -19.06 6.79 9.59
N PHE A 111 -19.78 6.46 8.51
CA PHE A 111 -20.79 7.34 7.94
C PHE A 111 -21.91 6.56 7.25
N GLY A 112 -23.02 7.25 7.01
CA GLY A 112 -24.24 6.71 6.43
C GLY A 112 -25.15 6.04 7.45
N SER A 113 -26.44 5.94 7.12
CA SER A 113 -27.43 5.26 7.97
C SER A 113 -27.26 3.75 7.98
N ILE A 114 -26.58 3.20 6.96
CA ILE A 114 -26.15 1.81 6.89
C ILE A 114 -24.69 1.80 6.45
N SER A 115 -23.84 1.17 7.25
CA SER A 115 -22.43 0.93 6.94
C SER A 115 -22.17 -0.57 6.89
N LEU A 116 -21.94 -1.10 5.69
CA LEU A 116 -21.49 -2.47 5.46
C LEU A 116 -19.99 -2.45 5.20
N VAL A 117 -19.21 -2.67 6.26
CA VAL A 117 -17.76 -2.83 6.17
C VAL A 117 -17.39 -4.26 6.55
N LYS A 118 -16.66 -4.97 5.68
CA LYS A 118 -16.13 -6.31 5.96
C LYS A 118 -14.77 -6.50 5.31
N GLU A 119 -13.84 -7.09 6.05
CA GLU A 119 -12.55 -7.51 5.53
C GLU A 119 -12.72 -8.72 4.58
N VAL A 120 -12.95 -8.42 3.30
CA VAL A 120 -13.10 -9.38 2.20
C VAL A 120 -12.27 -8.92 1.01
N SER A 121 -12.30 -9.69 -0.08
CA SER A 121 -11.35 -9.49 -1.16
C SER A 121 -11.44 -8.13 -1.85
N SER A 122 -12.65 -7.57 -1.96
CA SER A 122 -12.92 -6.30 -2.64
C SER A 122 -14.36 -5.81 -2.40
N ALA A 123 -14.66 -4.56 -2.71
CA ALA A 123 -16.04 -4.04 -2.71
C ALA A 123 -16.91 -4.72 -3.77
N SER A 124 -16.35 -5.15 -4.91
CA SER A 124 -17.07 -5.98 -5.88
C SER A 124 -17.54 -7.31 -5.28
N GLU A 125 -16.76 -7.96 -4.40
CA GLU A 125 -17.22 -9.15 -3.67
C GLU A 125 -18.46 -8.83 -2.82
N LEU A 126 -18.47 -7.68 -2.14
CA LEU A 126 -19.61 -7.24 -1.33
C LEU A 126 -20.86 -6.98 -2.17
N VAL A 127 -20.71 -6.43 -3.38
CA VAL A 127 -21.84 -6.21 -4.30
C VAL A 127 -22.37 -7.54 -4.84
N ILE A 128 -21.49 -8.50 -5.16
CA ILE A 128 -21.89 -9.86 -5.56
C ILE A 128 -22.66 -10.55 -4.42
N ASP A 129 -22.13 -10.51 -3.19
CA ASP A 129 -22.78 -11.05 -1.99
C ASP A 129 -24.12 -10.35 -1.71
N LEU A 130 -24.20 -9.03 -1.85
CA LEU A 130 -25.44 -8.26 -1.73
C LEU A 130 -26.49 -8.74 -2.76
N CYS A 131 -26.08 -8.91 -4.01
CA CYS A 131 -26.99 -9.35 -5.07
C CYS A 131 -27.54 -10.75 -4.79
N TYR A 132 -26.67 -11.71 -4.49
CA TYR A 132 -27.08 -13.11 -4.28
C TYR A 132 -27.86 -13.36 -2.98
N ASN A 133 -27.70 -12.49 -1.98
CA ASN A 133 -28.44 -12.59 -0.73
C ASN A 133 -29.73 -11.73 -0.70
N THR A 134 -30.14 -11.17 -1.85
CA THR A 134 -31.34 -10.34 -1.97
C THR A 134 -32.13 -10.68 -3.24
N ARG A 135 -33.14 -9.86 -3.60
CA ARG A 135 -33.94 -10.04 -4.82
C ARG A 135 -33.41 -9.20 -6.00
N LEU A 136 -32.19 -8.68 -5.86
CA LEU A 136 -31.51 -7.98 -6.94
C LEU A 136 -31.19 -8.97 -8.08
N LYS A 137 -31.25 -8.47 -9.32
CA LYS A 137 -31.02 -9.25 -10.52
C LYS A 137 -29.62 -8.97 -11.08
N MET A 138 -28.75 -9.98 -11.01
CA MET A 138 -27.47 -9.95 -11.69
C MET A 138 -27.67 -10.02 -13.21
N THR A 139 -27.02 -9.13 -13.96
CA THR A 139 -26.94 -9.20 -15.41
C THR A 139 -25.56 -9.68 -15.83
N LYS A 140 -25.42 -10.14 -17.09
CA LYS A 140 -24.10 -10.47 -17.66
C LYS A 140 -23.13 -9.28 -17.56
N TYR A 141 -23.57 -8.10 -17.97
CA TYR A 141 -22.74 -6.89 -17.95
C TYR A 141 -22.37 -6.41 -16.54
N ALA A 142 -23.25 -6.59 -15.55
CA ALA A 142 -22.90 -6.30 -14.16
C ALA A 142 -21.87 -7.31 -13.64
N ALA A 143 -22.03 -8.58 -13.97
CA ALA A 143 -21.09 -9.63 -13.60
C ALA A 143 -19.70 -9.43 -14.23
N GLU A 144 -19.60 -9.00 -15.49
CA GLU A 144 -18.32 -8.68 -16.13
C GLU A 144 -17.56 -7.58 -15.36
N ARG A 145 -18.26 -6.50 -14.98
CA ARG A 145 -17.68 -5.38 -14.24
C ARG A 145 -17.23 -5.76 -12.83
N LEU A 146 -18.08 -6.49 -12.11
CA LEU A 146 -17.78 -6.97 -10.77
C LEU A 146 -16.64 -8.00 -10.78
N PHE A 147 -16.59 -8.86 -11.80
CA PHE A 147 -15.48 -9.78 -11.99
C PHE A 147 -14.16 -9.03 -12.22
N MET A 148 -14.16 -8.02 -13.09
CA MET A 148 -12.98 -7.21 -13.35
C MET A 148 -12.47 -6.49 -12.09
N GLY A 149 -13.38 -5.90 -11.31
CA GLY A 149 -13.04 -5.24 -10.05
C GLY A 149 -12.41 -6.20 -9.05
N LEU A 150 -13.06 -7.34 -8.81
CA LEU A 150 -12.58 -8.38 -7.90
C LEU A 150 -11.22 -8.96 -8.33
N VAL A 151 -11.04 -9.22 -9.63
CA VAL A 151 -9.77 -9.72 -10.18
C VAL A 151 -8.64 -8.72 -10.00
N SER A 152 -8.91 -7.43 -10.25
CA SER A 152 -7.90 -6.38 -10.07
C SER A 152 -7.42 -6.33 -8.63
N ASP A 153 -8.36 -6.33 -7.68
CA ASP A 153 -8.06 -6.09 -6.27
C ASP A 153 -7.42 -7.30 -5.57
N THR A 154 -7.67 -8.50 -6.10
CA THR A 154 -7.01 -9.74 -5.65
C THR A 154 -5.72 -10.05 -6.40
N ASN A 155 -5.38 -9.25 -7.41
CA ASN A 155 -4.34 -9.53 -8.41
C ASN A 155 -4.46 -10.96 -8.97
N ARG A 156 -5.64 -11.27 -9.52
CA ARG A 156 -6.01 -12.61 -10.01
C ARG A 156 -5.81 -13.66 -8.92
N PHE A 157 -6.43 -13.41 -7.77
CA PHE A 157 -6.47 -14.34 -6.64
C PHE A 157 -5.10 -14.64 -6.00
N LEU A 158 -4.09 -13.82 -6.27
CA LEU A 158 -2.73 -14.01 -5.76
C LEU A 158 -2.61 -13.57 -4.29
N PHE A 159 -3.36 -12.55 -3.89
CA PHE A 159 -3.21 -11.95 -2.57
C PHE A 159 -3.85 -12.77 -1.45
N TYR A 160 -3.25 -12.71 -0.25
CA TYR A 160 -3.55 -13.57 0.90
C TYR A 160 -4.97 -13.45 1.44
N TYR A 161 -5.63 -12.32 1.22
CA TYR A 161 -7.02 -12.08 1.61
C TYR A 161 -8.04 -12.71 0.64
N THR A 162 -7.59 -13.37 -0.43
CA THR A 162 -8.47 -14.18 -1.27
C THR A 162 -8.93 -15.42 -0.51
N SER A 163 -10.23 -15.58 -0.32
CA SER A 163 -10.79 -16.66 0.50
C SER A 163 -11.47 -17.76 -0.34
N PRO A 164 -11.70 -18.97 0.23
CA PRO A 164 -12.55 -19.98 -0.40
C PRO A 164 -13.96 -19.47 -0.71
N LYS A 165 -14.47 -18.51 0.09
CA LYS A 165 -15.76 -17.86 -0.16
C LYS A 165 -15.70 -17.00 -1.42
N THR A 166 -14.63 -16.21 -1.60
CA THR A 166 -14.37 -15.41 -2.80
C THR A 166 -14.41 -16.30 -4.05
N MET A 167 -13.67 -17.41 -4.02
CA MET A 167 -13.64 -18.38 -5.13
C MET A 167 -15.02 -18.99 -5.43
N SER A 168 -15.76 -19.34 -4.38
CA SER A 168 -17.12 -19.91 -4.52
C SER A 168 -18.10 -18.89 -5.12
N LEU A 169 -18.02 -17.62 -4.70
CA LEU A 169 -18.83 -16.54 -5.26
C LEU A 169 -18.52 -16.29 -6.74
N VAL A 170 -17.23 -16.26 -7.11
CA VAL A 170 -16.81 -16.11 -8.51
C VAL A 170 -17.28 -17.29 -9.36
N SER A 171 -17.12 -18.52 -8.88
CA SER A 171 -17.62 -19.72 -9.58
C SER A 171 -19.12 -19.63 -9.82
N LYS A 172 -19.89 -19.18 -8.82
CA LYS A 172 -21.34 -18.97 -8.95
C LYS A 172 -21.67 -17.86 -9.95
N LEU A 173 -20.94 -16.73 -9.88
CA LEU A 173 -21.08 -15.60 -10.79
C LEU A 173 -20.92 -16.03 -12.24
N ILE A 174 -19.84 -16.74 -12.55
CA ILE A 174 -19.54 -17.24 -13.89
C ILE A 174 -20.61 -18.23 -14.35
N ASN A 175 -20.99 -19.18 -13.48
CA ASN A 175 -21.98 -20.18 -13.85
C ASN A 175 -23.37 -19.58 -14.14
N ASP A 176 -23.81 -18.61 -13.34
CA ASP A 176 -25.16 -18.05 -13.46
C ASP A 176 -25.27 -17.06 -14.64
N THR A 177 -24.19 -16.35 -14.94
CA THR A 177 -24.22 -15.26 -15.94
C THR A 177 -23.58 -15.62 -17.28
N LYS A 178 -22.81 -16.72 -17.33
CA LYS A 178 -22.08 -17.19 -18.51
C LYS A 178 -21.19 -16.11 -19.12
N ILE A 179 -20.55 -15.30 -18.26
CA ILE A 179 -19.54 -14.35 -18.71
C ILE A 179 -18.36 -15.10 -19.34
N ASP A 180 -17.85 -14.56 -20.44
CA ASP A 180 -16.57 -15.00 -20.97
C ASP A 180 -15.46 -14.27 -20.21
N PHE A 181 -15.17 -14.78 -19.01
CA PHE A 181 -14.23 -14.11 -18.11
C PHE A 181 -12.80 -14.08 -18.66
N THR A 182 -12.46 -14.93 -19.62
CA THR A 182 -11.13 -14.97 -20.23
C THR A 182 -10.87 -13.70 -21.05
N SER A 183 -11.84 -13.25 -21.84
CA SER A 183 -11.70 -12.03 -22.65
C SER A 183 -11.67 -10.75 -21.79
N LEU A 184 -12.17 -10.77 -20.56
CA LEU A 184 -12.10 -9.62 -19.65
C LEU A 184 -10.67 -9.31 -19.20
N TYR A 185 -9.77 -10.31 -19.20
CA TYR A 185 -8.37 -10.12 -18.84
C TYR A 185 -7.60 -9.27 -19.85
N ASP A 186 -8.01 -9.29 -21.12
CA ASP A 186 -7.37 -8.50 -22.15
C ASP A 186 -7.45 -7.01 -21.82
N ASP A 187 -8.61 -6.51 -21.40
CA ASP A 187 -8.77 -5.09 -21.07
C ASP A 187 -8.07 -4.72 -19.75
N LEU A 188 -7.98 -5.65 -18.80
CA LEU A 188 -7.27 -5.44 -17.53
C LEU A 188 -5.75 -5.40 -17.68
N TYR A 189 -5.18 -6.23 -18.57
CA TYR A 189 -3.74 -6.43 -18.65
C TYR A 189 -3.08 -5.88 -19.91
N ARG A 190 -3.84 -5.46 -20.93
CA ARG A 190 -3.28 -4.83 -22.12
C ARG A 190 -2.65 -3.49 -21.74
N ARG A 191 -1.38 -3.35 -22.12
CA ARG A 191 -0.56 -2.17 -21.84
C ARG A 191 0.03 -1.65 -23.14
N PRO A 192 0.16 -0.32 -23.31
CA PRO A 192 0.79 0.23 -24.50
C PRO A 192 2.28 -0.16 -24.54
N LEU A 193 2.82 -0.34 -25.75
CA LEU A 193 4.22 -0.72 -25.94
C LEU A 193 5.19 0.29 -25.30
N SER A 194 4.82 1.57 -25.22
CA SER A 194 5.60 2.60 -24.51
C SER A 194 5.76 2.27 -23.02
N GLU A 195 4.69 1.83 -22.35
CA GLU A 195 4.73 1.43 -20.94
C GLU A 195 5.58 0.17 -20.74
N ILE A 196 5.48 -0.81 -21.66
CA ILE A 196 6.32 -2.01 -21.64
C ILE A 196 7.80 -1.67 -21.87
N ARG A 197 8.10 -0.76 -22.80
CA ARG A 197 9.47 -0.30 -23.05
C ARG A 197 10.04 0.48 -21.87
N LEU A 198 9.24 1.34 -21.24
CA LEU A 198 9.64 2.03 -20.02
C LEU A 198 9.93 1.01 -18.91
N GLN A 199 9.05 0.02 -18.70
CA GLN A 199 9.30 -1.05 -17.74
C GLN A 199 10.60 -1.82 -18.05
N GLY A 200 10.86 -2.15 -19.32
CA GLY A 200 12.10 -2.77 -19.76
C GLY A 200 13.34 -1.91 -19.47
N TYR A 201 13.26 -0.60 -19.75
CA TYR A 201 14.30 0.36 -19.38
C TYR A 201 14.52 0.38 -17.86
N MET A 202 13.46 0.39 -17.07
CA MET A 202 13.56 0.38 -15.62
C MET A 202 14.26 -0.88 -15.09
N TYR A 203 13.94 -2.06 -15.63
CA TYR A 203 14.62 -3.30 -15.26
C TYR A 203 16.10 -3.34 -15.69
N GLN A 204 16.46 -2.65 -16.77
CA GLN A 204 17.86 -2.57 -17.21
C GLN A 204 18.69 -1.54 -16.43
N ASN A 205 18.04 -0.53 -15.83
CA ASN A 205 18.72 0.61 -15.21
C ASN A 205 18.50 0.69 -13.70
N ILE A 206 17.79 -0.27 -13.10
CA ILE A 206 17.67 -0.38 -11.64
C ILE A 206 19.07 -0.51 -11.05
N ILE A 207 19.37 0.33 -10.07
CA ILE A 207 20.59 0.22 -9.28
C ILE A 207 20.20 -0.47 -7.98
N VAL A 208 20.87 -1.58 -7.69
CA VAL A 208 20.70 -2.31 -6.44
C VAL A 208 21.97 -2.11 -5.62
N THR A 209 21.83 -1.57 -4.42
CA THR A 209 22.95 -1.45 -3.48
C THR A 209 23.31 -2.83 -2.92
N ASP A 210 24.51 -2.96 -2.34
CA ASP A 210 24.93 -4.20 -1.66
C ASP A 210 23.99 -4.59 -0.50
N ASN A 211 23.20 -3.65 0.01
CA ASN A 211 22.23 -3.87 1.08
C ASN A 211 20.80 -4.19 0.57
N GLY A 212 20.60 -4.37 -0.74
CA GLY A 212 19.31 -4.76 -1.32
C GLY A 212 18.29 -3.61 -1.48
N LEU A 213 18.75 -2.36 -1.45
CA LEU A 213 17.94 -1.21 -1.89
C LEU A 213 17.98 -1.13 -3.41
N GLY A 214 16.83 -1.33 -4.06
CA GLY A 214 16.65 -1.05 -5.48
C GLY A 214 16.19 0.40 -5.70
N TYR A 215 16.88 1.20 -6.51
CA TYR A 215 16.42 2.54 -6.83
C TYR A 215 16.59 2.88 -8.31
N LEU A 216 15.80 3.86 -8.75
CA LEU A 216 15.85 4.37 -10.11
C LEU A 216 15.54 5.87 -10.17
N LYS A 217 16.29 6.59 -10.99
CA LYS A 217 16.09 8.01 -11.28
C LYS A 217 15.46 8.15 -12.68
N LEU A 218 14.27 8.73 -12.75
CA LEU A 218 13.46 8.88 -13.97
C LEU A 218 13.10 10.35 -14.20
N SER A 219 12.98 10.76 -15.46
CA SER A 219 12.71 12.16 -15.83
C SER A 219 11.23 12.51 -15.98
N ASP A 220 10.27 11.57 -15.93
CA ASP A 220 8.86 11.95 -16.15
C ASP A 220 7.81 10.96 -15.60
N GLU A 221 8.07 9.64 -15.61
CA GLU A 221 7.10 8.63 -15.19
C GLU A 221 7.64 7.65 -14.14
N VAL A 222 6.74 7.10 -13.31
CA VAL A 222 7.05 6.02 -12.36
C VAL A 222 6.21 4.81 -12.74
N ILE A 223 6.87 3.70 -13.06
CA ILE A 223 6.24 2.38 -13.02
C ILE A 223 6.75 1.67 -11.76
N ASN A 224 5.90 0.88 -11.12
CA ASN A 224 6.30 0.13 -9.94
C ASN A 224 7.11 -1.11 -10.35
N PHE A 225 8.30 -1.31 -9.80
CA PHE A 225 9.08 -2.55 -9.98
C PHE A 225 9.01 -3.38 -8.70
N ASN A 226 8.08 -4.34 -8.68
CA ASN A 226 7.85 -5.22 -7.54
C ASN A 226 8.36 -6.63 -7.85
N ASN A 227 8.50 -7.47 -6.80
CA ASN A 227 8.78 -8.90 -6.90
C ASN A 227 10.12 -9.26 -7.55
N ILE A 228 11.16 -8.48 -7.25
CA ILE A 228 12.56 -8.86 -7.49
C ILE A 228 13.09 -9.39 -6.16
N ASP A 229 13.59 -10.62 -6.13
CA ASP A 229 13.92 -11.32 -4.87
C ASP A 229 14.95 -10.55 -4.04
N GLU A 230 15.95 -9.99 -4.71
CA GLU A 230 17.05 -9.20 -4.14
C GLU A 230 16.62 -7.81 -3.65
N VAL A 231 15.41 -7.35 -3.98
CA VAL A 231 14.94 -5.99 -3.67
C VAL A 231 13.89 -6.03 -2.56
N LEU A 232 14.27 -5.59 -1.36
CA LEU A 232 13.38 -5.56 -0.19
C LEU A 232 12.61 -4.25 -0.08
N VAL A 233 13.27 -3.14 -0.42
CA VAL A 233 12.70 -1.80 -0.54
C VAL A 233 13.10 -1.22 -1.88
N TRP A 234 12.17 -0.49 -2.49
CA TRP A 234 12.44 0.22 -3.72
C TRP A 234 11.93 1.64 -3.70
N VAL A 235 12.71 2.52 -4.34
CA VAL A 235 12.44 3.95 -4.40
C VAL A 235 12.59 4.43 -5.84
N THR A 236 11.57 5.11 -6.33
CA THR A 236 11.57 5.78 -7.63
C THR A 236 11.57 7.28 -7.42
N PHE A 237 12.45 7.97 -8.13
CA PHE A 237 12.49 9.41 -8.22
C PHE A 237 12.00 9.81 -9.61
N SER A 238 10.92 10.58 -9.70
CA SER A 238 10.40 11.09 -10.97
C SER A 238 10.24 12.60 -10.93
N GLU A 239 10.71 13.29 -11.97
CA GLU A 239 10.44 14.72 -12.12
C GLU A 239 8.93 14.97 -12.36
N ASP A 240 8.39 15.99 -11.69
CA ASP A 240 7.09 16.58 -11.96
C ASP A 240 7.32 17.95 -12.58
N ILE A 241 7.48 17.97 -13.91
CA ILE A 241 7.82 19.15 -14.69
C ILE A 241 6.84 20.30 -14.44
N LYS A 242 5.56 19.99 -14.18
CA LYS A 242 4.52 21.02 -13.94
C LYS A 242 4.70 21.73 -12.61
N MET A 243 5.19 21.01 -11.59
CA MET A 243 5.38 21.57 -10.25
C MET A 243 6.83 21.92 -9.95
N ASN A 244 7.75 21.67 -10.88
CA ASN A 244 9.19 21.85 -10.71
C ASN A 244 9.69 21.19 -9.40
N GLN A 245 9.27 19.95 -9.20
CA GLN A 245 9.55 19.14 -8.02
C GLN A 245 9.87 17.72 -8.44
N ILE A 246 10.54 16.96 -7.58
CA ILE A 246 10.79 15.54 -7.77
C ILE A 246 9.88 14.78 -6.83
N ARG A 247 9.06 13.89 -7.39
CA ARG A 247 8.23 12.96 -6.63
C ARG A 247 9.07 11.75 -6.26
N VAL A 248 9.07 11.44 -4.97
CA VAL A 248 9.68 10.24 -4.41
C VAL A 248 8.55 9.27 -4.10
N ASN A 249 8.60 8.06 -4.64
CA ASN A 249 7.69 6.99 -4.26
C ASN A 249 8.50 5.80 -3.76
N ALA A 250 8.23 5.38 -2.53
CA ALA A 250 8.90 4.26 -1.91
C ALA A 250 7.90 3.14 -1.58
N ARG A 251 8.37 1.91 -1.68
CA ARG A 251 7.61 0.69 -1.37
C ARG A 251 8.51 -0.34 -0.70
N SER A 252 7.90 -1.25 0.06
CA SER A 252 8.63 -2.22 0.87
C SER A 252 7.89 -3.56 0.97
N ARG A 253 8.64 -4.66 1.05
CA ARG A 253 8.14 -6.00 1.40
C ARG A 253 8.34 -6.36 2.88
N GLY A 254 8.90 -5.48 3.70
CA GLY A 254 9.12 -5.77 5.12
C GLY A 254 9.57 -4.56 5.96
N PRO A 255 10.66 -3.88 5.62
CA PRO A 255 11.11 -2.67 6.30
C PRO A 255 10.05 -1.56 6.36
N GLU A 256 9.91 -0.88 7.49
CA GLU A 256 9.11 0.34 7.59
C GLU A 256 9.81 1.50 6.87
N ILE A 257 9.07 2.24 6.04
CA ILE A 257 9.63 3.26 5.13
C ILE A 257 8.99 4.65 5.23
N ASN A 258 7.79 4.78 5.80
CA ASN A 258 7.10 6.08 5.91
C ASN A 258 7.90 7.07 6.76
N LYS A 259 8.48 6.62 7.87
CA LYS A 259 9.29 7.46 8.78
C LYS A 259 10.49 8.10 8.10
N ILE A 260 11.06 7.44 7.07
CA ILE A 260 12.15 8.02 6.27
C ILE A 260 11.59 9.20 5.50
N LEU A 261 10.50 9.01 4.76
CA LEU A 261 9.92 10.05 3.92
C LEU A 261 9.28 11.21 4.70
N GLU A 262 8.84 10.98 5.95
CA GLU A 262 8.40 12.06 6.85
C GLU A 262 9.51 13.11 7.11
N ARG A 263 10.80 12.70 7.12
CA ARG A 263 11.94 13.61 7.23
C ARG A 263 12.11 14.53 6.02
N TYR A 264 11.52 14.17 4.88
CA TYR A 264 11.57 14.89 3.61
C TYR A 264 10.22 15.53 3.27
N ASN A 265 9.45 15.94 4.28
CA ASN A 265 8.11 16.53 4.14
C ASN A 265 7.12 15.64 3.36
N GLY A 266 7.34 14.33 3.40
CA GLY A 266 6.47 13.30 2.84
C GLY A 266 5.62 12.60 3.89
N GLY A 267 5.20 11.38 3.56
CA GLY A 267 4.44 10.52 4.45
C GLY A 267 3.76 9.37 3.71
N GLY A 268 2.97 8.58 4.43
CA GLY A 268 2.19 7.48 3.85
C GLY A 268 2.06 6.29 4.80
N HIS A 269 1.77 5.12 4.24
CA HIS A 269 1.65 3.88 4.99
C HIS A 269 3.03 3.26 5.25
N LYS A 270 3.07 2.39 6.27
CA LYS A 270 4.27 1.66 6.73
C LYS A 270 5.15 1.11 5.60
N PHE A 271 4.52 0.57 4.56
CA PHE A 271 5.18 -0.08 3.41
C PHE A 271 4.96 0.61 2.06
N ALA A 272 4.29 1.78 2.06
CA ALA A 272 4.01 2.54 0.87
C ALA A 272 3.90 4.02 1.20
N ALA A 273 4.95 4.78 0.89
CA ALA A 273 5.04 6.20 1.23
C ALA A 273 5.54 7.02 0.03
N GLY A 274 5.34 8.33 0.10
CA GLY A 274 5.82 9.27 -0.90
C GLY A 274 6.28 10.60 -0.30
N ALA A 275 7.13 11.32 -1.03
CA ALA A 275 7.59 12.67 -0.67
C ALA A 275 7.72 13.54 -1.93
N ARG A 276 7.91 14.84 -1.73
CA ARG A 276 8.21 15.80 -2.79
C ARG A 276 9.40 16.65 -2.39
N ILE A 277 10.45 16.60 -3.19
CA ILE A 277 11.72 17.29 -2.94
C ILE A 277 12.03 18.26 -4.08
N LYS A 278 12.95 19.20 -3.85
CA LYS A 278 13.26 20.26 -4.82
C LYS A 278 14.60 20.06 -5.51
N THR A 279 15.57 19.43 -4.86
CA THR A 279 16.93 19.30 -5.40
C THR A 279 17.35 17.85 -5.60
N PHE A 280 18.30 17.64 -6.52
CA PHE A 280 18.94 16.35 -6.71
C PHE A 280 19.80 15.95 -5.49
N ASP A 281 20.30 16.89 -4.70
CA ASP A 281 21.07 16.58 -3.48
C ASP A 281 20.22 15.85 -2.44
N GLU A 282 18.92 16.20 -2.34
CA GLU A 282 17.97 15.49 -1.46
C GLU A 282 17.78 14.02 -1.92
N ILE A 283 17.96 13.69 -3.20
CA ILE A 283 17.86 12.30 -3.69
C ILE A 283 18.97 11.44 -3.09
N GLU A 284 20.21 11.92 -3.10
CA GLU A 284 21.34 11.17 -2.56
C GLU A 284 21.19 10.91 -1.05
N HIS A 285 20.69 11.90 -0.30
CA HIS A 285 20.38 11.73 1.12
C HIS A 285 19.26 10.70 1.35
N ILE A 286 18.20 10.73 0.54
CA ILE A 286 17.11 9.76 0.64
C ILE A 286 17.60 8.35 0.33
N ILE A 287 18.35 8.15 -0.76
CA ILE A 287 18.92 6.84 -1.12
C ILE A 287 19.74 6.32 0.05
N LYS A 288 20.61 7.17 0.63
CA LYS A 288 21.43 6.80 1.77
C LYS A 288 20.60 6.41 3.00
N ASP A 289 19.58 7.19 3.35
CA ASP A 289 18.71 6.87 4.50
C ASP A 289 17.98 5.52 4.31
N PHE A 290 17.54 5.23 3.08
CA PHE A 290 16.95 3.94 2.74
C PHE A 290 17.94 2.79 2.81
N ASP A 291 19.17 3.01 2.35
CA ASP A 291 20.23 2.00 2.34
C ASP A 291 20.68 1.66 3.76
N VAL A 292 20.86 2.68 4.61
CA VAL A 292 21.17 2.48 6.04
C VAL A 292 20.00 1.79 6.77
N ASN A 293 18.75 2.07 6.39
CA ASN A 293 17.62 1.32 6.92
C ASN A 293 17.64 -0.15 6.49
N GLN A 294 18.07 -0.48 5.27
CA GLN A 294 18.30 -1.88 4.89
C GLN A 294 19.38 -2.53 5.75
N ILE A 295 20.50 -1.86 5.97
CA ILE A 295 21.56 -2.34 6.87
C ILE A 295 20.99 -2.69 8.25
N VAL A 296 20.20 -1.78 8.85
CA VAL A 296 19.56 -2.05 10.15
C VAL A 296 18.63 -3.25 10.08
N ASN A 297 17.85 -3.42 9.02
CA ASN A 297 16.99 -4.61 8.89
C ASN A 297 17.81 -5.90 8.82
N THR A 298 18.88 -5.92 8.02
CA THR A 298 19.80 -7.05 7.92
C THR A 298 20.42 -7.39 9.27
N MET A 299 20.86 -6.37 10.03
CA MET A 299 21.36 -6.53 11.40
C MET A 299 20.35 -7.25 12.30
N LEU A 300 19.08 -6.83 12.29
CA LEU A 300 18.04 -7.41 13.13
C LEU A 300 17.66 -8.84 12.69
N VAL A 301 17.63 -9.11 11.38
CA VAL A 301 17.38 -10.46 10.82
C VAL A 301 18.53 -11.41 11.17
N ASN A 302 19.78 -10.95 11.14
CA ASN A 302 20.94 -11.75 11.54
C ASN A 302 20.86 -12.13 13.02
N ILE A 303 20.47 -11.20 13.90
CA ILE A 303 20.20 -11.51 15.31
C ILE A 303 19.10 -12.56 15.42
N GLN A 304 17.96 -12.38 14.75
CA GLN A 304 16.83 -13.30 14.86
C GLN A 304 17.17 -14.71 14.35
N SER A 305 17.90 -14.82 13.25
CA SER A 305 18.27 -16.11 12.66
C SER A 305 19.29 -16.88 13.50
N GLN A 306 20.29 -16.20 14.06
CA GLN A 306 21.37 -16.84 14.82
C GLN A 306 21.03 -17.04 16.30
N TRP A 307 20.25 -16.13 16.90
CA TRP A 307 19.98 -16.11 18.35
C TRP A 307 18.52 -16.31 18.72
N HIS A 308 17.62 -16.37 17.73
CA HIS A 308 16.17 -16.54 17.96
C HIS A 308 15.54 -15.44 18.83
N ILE A 309 16.15 -14.25 18.87
CA ILE A 309 15.61 -13.06 19.53
C ILE A 309 15.07 -12.11 18.47
N ASP A 310 13.77 -11.85 18.51
CA ASP A 310 13.12 -11.00 17.52
C ASP A 310 13.06 -9.53 17.97
N PHE A 311 13.80 -8.66 17.27
CA PHE A 311 13.77 -7.21 17.43
C PHE A 311 13.06 -6.47 16.29
N SER A 312 12.43 -7.19 15.35
CA SER A 312 11.83 -6.62 14.15
C SER A 312 10.82 -5.49 14.44
N ASN A 313 10.08 -5.59 15.55
CA ASN A 313 9.08 -4.62 16.01
C ASN A 313 9.60 -3.58 17.03
N ASP A 314 10.89 -3.57 17.36
CA ASP A 314 11.49 -2.60 18.28
C ASP A 314 11.89 -1.33 17.52
N ASN A 315 10.93 -0.42 17.38
CA ASN A 315 11.12 0.85 16.67
C ASN A 315 12.18 1.75 17.32
N GLU A 316 12.29 1.72 18.64
CA GLU A 316 13.26 2.55 19.36
C GLU A 316 14.70 2.06 19.13
N LEU A 317 14.91 0.73 19.14
CA LEU A 317 16.20 0.16 18.75
C LEU A 317 16.55 0.51 17.30
N ARG A 318 15.60 0.39 16.37
CA ARG A 318 15.82 0.77 14.95
C ARG A 318 16.28 2.22 14.84
N ASP A 319 15.59 3.14 15.52
CA ASP A 319 15.93 4.56 15.49
C ASP A 319 17.34 4.82 16.06
N TYR A 320 17.72 4.14 17.15
CA TYR A 320 19.08 4.23 17.70
C TYR A 320 20.15 3.67 16.76
N LEU A 321 19.91 2.52 16.13
CA LEU A 321 20.85 1.94 15.17
C LEU A 321 21.01 2.85 13.95
N LEU A 322 19.92 3.42 13.41
CA LEU A 322 19.98 4.40 12.33
C LEU A 322 20.82 5.64 12.73
N LEU A 323 20.56 6.20 13.92
CA LEU A 323 21.29 7.36 14.44
C LEU A 323 22.78 7.06 14.69
N HIS A 324 23.15 5.80 14.92
CA HIS A 324 24.53 5.39 15.10
C HIS A 324 25.24 5.13 13.76
N LEU A 325 24.59 4.42 12.84
CA LEU A 325 25.17 4.01 11.56
C LEU A 325 25.36 5.17 10.58
N ILE A 326 24.47 6.17 10.58
CA ILE A 326 24.60 7.33 9.68
C ILE A 326 25.90 8.10 9.95
N PRO A 327 26.25 8.48 11.21
CA PRO A 327 27.55 9.07 11.52
C PRO A 327 28.73 8.10 11.38
N LEU A 328 28.55 6.81 11.67
CA LEU A 328 29.60 5.80 11.50
C LEU A 328 30.10 5.74 10.07
N GLU A 329 29.20 5.74 9.09
CA GLU A 329 29.57 5.75 7.67
C GLU A 329 30.42 6.97 7.31
N VAL A 330 30.04 8.15 7.81
CA VAL A 330 30.79 9.39 7.59
C VAL A 330 32.17 9.31 8.24
N ARG A 331 32.24 8.85 9.50
CA ARG A 331 33.52 8.69 10.20
C ARG A 331 34.43 7.71 9.47
N SER A 332 33.89 6.58 9.04
CA SER A 332 34.64 5.56 8.31
C SER A 332 35.23 6.11 7.01
N ARG A 333 34.47 6.87 6.23
CA ARG A 333 34.94 7.49 4.98
C ARG A 333 36.16 8.41 5.19
N TYR A 334 36.19 9.14 6.29
CA TYR A 334 37.28 10.07 6.63
C TYR A 334 38.32 9.46 7.59
N ASN A 335 38.27 8.13 7.80
CA ASN A 335 39.14 7.39 8.71
C ASN A 335 39.21 7.98 10.13
N VAL A 336 38.06 8.47 10.62
CA VAL A 336 37.92 9.03 11.97
C VAL A 336 37.62 7.90 12.95
N VAL A 337 38.61 7.58 13.78
CA VAL A 337 38.48 6.53 14.80
C VAL A 337 37.80 7.07 16.05
N LEU A 338 36.66 6.49 16.43
CA LEU A 338 35.98 6.78 17.68
C LEU A 338 36.41 5.76 18.75
N ARG A 339 37.08 6.23 19.80
CA ARG A 339 37.44 5.34 20.93
C ARG A 339 36.27 5.16 21.87
N ASN A 340 35.92 3.90 22.13
CA ASN A 340 34.93 3.55 23.16
C ASN A 340 35.65 3.26 24.50
N PRO A 341 35.62 4.18 25.47
CA PRO A 341 36.31 3.98 26.75
C PRO A 341 35.68 2.87 27.61
N LEU A 342 34.51 2.37 27.23
CA LEU A 342 33.77 1.34 27.94
C LEU A 342 33.88 -0.04 27.28
N ILE A 343 34.65 -0.20 26.20
CA ILE A 343 34.64 -1.45 25.43
C ILE A 343 34.96 -2.69 26.26
N ASP A 344 35.99 -2.63 27.10
CA ASP A 344 36.37 -3.75 27.98
C ASP A 344 35.26 -4.07 28.99
N LYS A 345 34.61 -3.02 29.51
CA LYS A 345 33.49 -3.16 30.45
C LYS A 345 32.29 -3.78 29.76
N ILE A 346 31.95 -3.35 28.55
CA ILE A 346 30.84 -3.89 27.74
C ILE A 346 31.07 -5.37 27.46
N LYS A 347 32.28 -5.74 27.02
CA LYS A 347 32.65 -7.15 26.75
C LYS A 347 32.57 -8.05 27.99
N GLN A 348 32.74 -7.51 29.19
CA GLN A 348 32.74 -8.27 30.44
C GLN A 348 31.38 -8.29 31.15
N GLN A 349 30.62 -7.21 31.08
CA GLN A 349 29.40 -7.01 31.87
C GLN A 349 28.13 -7.18 31.05
N ASN A 350 28.20 -6.94 29.73
CA ASN A 350 27.06 -6.92 28.83
C ASN A 350 27.31 -7.93 27.70
N ILE A 351 27.59 -9.17 28.09
CA ILE A 351 28.13 -10.21 27.21
C ILE A 351 27.13 -10.54 26.12
N LEU A 352 25.87 -10.76 26.48
CA LEU A 352 24.83 -11.06 25.48
C LEU A 352 24.67 -9.90 24.50
N ALA A 353 24.59 -8.66 25.00
CA ALA A 353 24.42 -7.49 24.16
C ALA A 353 25.59 -7.33 23.16
N TYR A 354 26.82 -7.59 23.60
CA TYR A 354 28.00 -7.55 22.74
C TYR A 354 28.00 -8.70 21.71
N GLN A 355 27.62 -9.92 22.11
CA GLN A 355 27.50 -11.05 21.18
C GLN A 355 26.41 -10.82 20.12
N LEU A 356 25.28 -10.24 20.50
CA LEU A 356 24.25 -9.83 19.55
C LEU A 356 24.75 -8.73 18.62
N ALA A 357 25.57 -7.79 19.12
CA ALA A 357 26.18 -6.74 18.29
C ALA A 357 27.14 -7.33 17.25
N VAL A 358 27.97 -8.30 17.63
CA VAL A 358 28.86 -9.03 16.72
C VAL A 358 28.04 -9.75 15.64
N ALA A 359 26.97 -10.46 16.04
CA ALA A 359 26.09 -11.16 15.10
C ALA A 359 25.36 -10.19 14.16
N ALA A 360 24.91 -9.05 14.67
CA ALA A 360 24.30 -8.00 13.87
C ALA A 360 25.27 -7.45 12.81
N CYS A 361 26.54 -7.25 13.18
CA CYS A 361 27.56 -6.63 12.35
C CYS A 361 28.36 -7.61 11.48
N SER A 362 28.04 -8.91 11.48
CA SER A 362 28.90 -9.95 10.89
C SER A 362 29.16 -9.81 9.39
N HIS A 363 28.32 -9.06 8.68
CA HIS A 363 28.44 -8.77 7.25
C HIS A 363 28.65 -7.28 6.96
N LEU A 364 28.86 -6.46 7.99
CA LEU A 364 29.10 -5.03 7.84
C LEU A 364 30.59 -4.77 7.72
N VAL A 365 30.94 -4.07 6.65
CA VAL A 365 32.27 -3.51 6.44
C VAL A 365 32.20 -1.99 6.47
N ASP A 366 33.32 -1.40 6.87
CA ASP A 366 33.57 0.03 6.80
C ASP A 366 33.72 0.50 5.34
N TYR A 367 33.81 1.80 5.10
CA TYR A 367 33.95 2.40 3.75
C TYR A 367 35.17 1.88 2.98
N HIS A 368 36.19 1.37 3.67
CA HIS A 368 37.41 0.83 3.09
C HIS A 368 37.38 -0.70 2.94
N GLY A 369 36.25 -1.35 3.27
CA GLY A 369 36.08 -2.80 3.18
C GLY A 369 36.61 -3.57 4.38
N ASN A 370 36.97 -2.90 5.49
CA ASN A 370 37.42 -3.55 6.71
C ASN A 370 36.23 -3.92 7.61
N ASN A 371 36.38 -4.96 8.43
CA ASN A 371 35.40 -5.22 9.49
C ASN A 371 35.31 -4.05 10.46
N LEU A 372 34.11 -3.81 11.01
CA LEU A 372 33.92 -2.81 12.06
C LEU A 372 34.82 -3.10 13.27
N SER A 373 35.36 -2.04 13.85
CA SER A 373 36.22 -2.15 15.02
C SER A 373 35.41 -2.53 16.27
N ASP A 374 36.10 -3.08 17.27
CA ASP A 374 35.46 -3.44 18.53
C ASP A 374 34.79 -2.25 19.22
N GLU A 375 35.34 -1.05 19.06
CA GLU A 375 34.77 0.17 19.64
C GLU A 375 33.37 0.47 19.07
N GLU A 376 33.20 0.36 17.76
CA GLU A 376 31.93 0.60 17.08
C GLU A 376 30.92 -0.52 17.36
N ILE A 377 31.37 -1.78 17.38
CA ILE A 377 30.55 -2.91 17.85
C ILE A 377 30.11 -2.68 19.30
N GLY A 378 30.98 -2.13 20.14
CA GLY A 378 30.67 -1.77 21.52
C GLY A 378 29.57 -0.73 21.65
N TYR A 379 29.55 0.30 20.80
CA TYR A 379 28.45 1.27 20.82
C TYR A 379 27.13 0.67 20.36
N ILE A 380 27.15 -0.19 19.34
CA ILE A 380 25.97 -0.95 18.90
C ILE A 380 25.45 -1.86 20.03
N ALA A 381 26.36 -2.48 20.79
CA ALA A 381 26.02 -3.32 21.94
C ALA A 381 25.25 -2.55 23.01
N LEU A 382 25.55 -1.27 23.27
CA LEU A 382 24.80 -0.44 24.22
C LEU A 382 23.35 -0.24 23.77
N HIS A 383 23.09 -0.05 22.48
CA HIS A 383 21.73 0.06 21.96
C HIS A 383 20.96 -1.27 22.11
N LEU A 384 21.62 -2.39 21.84
CA LEU A 384 21.05 -3.73 22.00
C LEU A 384 20.78 -4.09 23.47
N GLU A 385 21.65 -3.66 24.39
CA GLU A 385 21.43 -3.81 25.83
C GLU A 385 20.14 -3.13 26.28
N LEU A 386 19.91 -1.88 25.87
CA LEU A 386 18.66 -1.17 26.17
C LEU A 386 17.44 -1.91 25.62
N ALA A 387 17.55 -2.48 24.41
CA ALA A 387 16.49 -3.26 23.81
C ALA A 387 16.22 -4.58 24.56
N LEU A 388 17.26 -5.28 25.01
CA LEU A 388 17.15 -6.47 25.86
C LEU A 388 16.45 -6.14 27.19
N LEU A 389 16.83 -5.03 27.82
CA LEU A 389 16.20 -4.55 29.07
C LEU A 389 14.70 -4.28 28.87
N ARG A 390 14.31 -3.61 27.77
CA ARG A 390 12.90 -3.41 27.42
C ARG A 390 12.15 -4.73 27.23
N LYS A 391 12.80 -5.73 26.62
CA LYS A 391 12.25 -7.09 26.45
C LYS A 391 12.33 -7.96 27.70
N LYS A 392 12.95 -7.49 28.79
CA LYS A 392 13.21 -8.25 30.03
C LYS A 392 14.01 -9.54 29.81
N ILE A 393 14.87 -9.55 28.79
CA ILE A 393 15.83 -10.64 28.54
C ILE A 393 17.12 -10.26 29.29
N LYS A 394 17.70 -11.19 30.05
CA LYS A 394 18.93 -10.98 30.81
C LYS A 394 19.99 -12.01 30.45
N ASP A 395 21.25 -11.61 30.61
CA ASP A 395 22.41 -12.50 30.58
C ASP A 395 22.18 -13.63 31.61
N LYS A 396 22.31 -14.88 31.17
CA LYS A 396 22.23 -16.04 32.04
C LYS A 396 23.57 -16.29 32.74
#